data_AF-A0AAW5EIS9-F1
#
_entry.id   AF-A0AAW5EIS9-F1
#
_cell.length_a   1.000
_cell.length_b   1.000
_cell.length_c   1.000
_cell.angle_alpha   90.00
_cell.angle_beta   90.00
_cell.angle_gamma   90.00
#
_symmetry.space_group_name_H-M   'P 1'
#
loop_
_entity.id
_entity.type
_entity.pdbx_description
1 polymer ?
#
loop_
_entity_poly.entity_id
_entity_poly.type
_entity_poly.pdbx_seq_one_letter_code
_entity_poly.pdbx_strand_id
1 'polypeptide(L)'
;AAYAFTEVAGIYPITPSSPMADYTDMWAAAGKKNLFGVPVKIVEMQSEAGAAGTVHGSLQTGALTTTYTASQGLLLKIPNMYK
;
A
#
# COMPACT_ATOMS: atom_id res chain seq x y z
N ALA A 1 -7.69 -9.02 -4.68
CA ALA A 1 -7.23 -9.97 -3.65
C ALA A 1 -6.53 -9.27 -2.47
N ALA A 2 -5.52 -8.43 -2.73
CA ALA A 2 -4.70 -7.78 -1.69
C ALA A 2 -5.47 -7.19 -0.50
N TYR A 3 -6.57 -6.47 -0.74
CA TYR A 3 -7.40 -5.83 0.30
C TYR A 3 -7.73 -6.75 1.50
N ALA A 4 -8.09 -8.00 1.24
CA ALA A 4 -8.51 -8.94 2.29
C ALA A 4 -7.40 -9.27 3.30
N PHE A 5 -6.13 -9.20 2.87
CA PHE A 5 -4.95 -9.57 3.66
C PHE A 5 -4.14 -8.35 4.13
N THR A 6 -4.69 -7.15 3.98
CA THR A 6 -3.97 -5.89 4.21
C THR A 6 -4.58 -5.18 5.41
N GLU A 7 -3.75 -4.71 6.34
CA GLU A 7 -4.12 -3.77 7.40
C GLU A 7 -3.74 -2.33 7.03
N VAL A 8 -2.56 -2.15 6.43
CA VAL A 8 -2.04 -0.85 5.98
C VAL A 8 -1.66 -0.90 4.50
N ALA A 9 -1.93 0.15 3.75
CA ALA A 9 -1.49 0.29 2.35
C ALA A 9 -0.72 1.59 2.16
N GLY A 10 0.59 1.50 1.92
CA GLY A 10 1.41 2.65 1.50
C GLY A 10 1.35 2.80 -0.01
N ILE A 11 0.84 3.91 -0.53
CA ILE A 11 0.58 4.08 -1.97
C ILE A 11 1.22 5.34 -2.54
N TYR A 12 1.43 5.32 -3.85
CA TYR A 12 1.70 6.48 -4.68
C TYR A 12 1.14 6.23 -6.10
N PRO A 13 0.47 7.20 -6.74
CA PRO A 13 -0.14 6.98 -8.05
C PRO A 13 0.90 6.84 -9.17
N ILE A 14 0.80 5.74 -9.91
CA ILE A 14 1.56 5.48 -11.14
C ILE A 14 0.75 4.58 -12.09
N THR A 15 0.70 4.91 -13.39
CA THR A 15 0.04 4.07 -14.41
C THR A 15 0.93 2.86 -14.72
N PRO A 16 0.38 1.63 -14.88
CA PRO A 16 -1.03 1.25 -14.85
C PRO A 16 -1.52 0.74 -13.47
N SER A 17 -0.73 0.86 -12.40
CA SER A 17 -1.09 0.30 -11.08
C SER A 17 -2.03 1.15 -10.23
N SER A 18 -2.25 2.42 -10.59
CA SER A 18 -3.10 3.37 -9.84
C SER A 18 -4.51 2.83 -9.53
N PRO A 19 -5.23 2.15 -10.44
CA PRO A 19 -6.56 1.63 -10.15
C PRO A 19 -6.61 0.67 -8.95
N MET A 20 -5.51 -0.04 -8.64
CA MET A 20 -5.47 -0.94 -7.47
C MET A 20 -5.51 -0.15 -6.15
N ALA A 21 -4.84 1.01 -6.10
CA ALA A 21 -4.89 1.92 -4.97
C ALA A 21 -6.28 2.56 -4.86
N ASP A 22 -6.85 3.02 -5.98
CA ASP A 22 -8.18 3.64 -6.03
C ASP A 22 -9.26 2.68 -5.51
N TYR A 23 -9.27 1.42 -5.97
CA TYR A 23 -10.23 0.42 -5.46
C TYR A 23 -10.05 0.15 -3.96
N THR A 24 -8.81 0.16 -3.48
CA THR A 24 -8.52 -0.04 -2.05
C THR A 24 -9.07 1.13 -1.23
N ASP A 25 -8.84 2.36 -1.68
CA ASP A 25 -9.37 3.57 -1.04
C ASP A 25 -10.90 3.61 -1.05
N MET A 26 -11.51 3.36 -2.21
CA MET A 26 -12.97 3.28 -2.34
C MET A 26 -13.58 2.23 -1.39
N TRP A 27 -12.98 1.05 -1.29
CA TRP A 27 -13.47 0.00 -0.40
C TRP A 27 -13.28 0.33 1.07
N ALA A 28 -12.17 0.96 1.45
CA ALA A 28 -11.95 1.39 2.82
C ALA A 28 -12.93 2.50 3.22
N ALA A 29 -13.13 3.50 2.36
CA ALA A 29 -14.11 4.56 2.55
C ALA A 29 -15.56 4.02 2.64
N ALA A 30 -15.86 2.96 1.90
CA ALA A 30 -17.15 2.25 1.98
C ALA A 30 -17.25 1.32 3.22
N GLY A 31 -16.24 1.27 4.10
CA GLY A 31 -16.25 0.45 5.31
C GLY A 31 -16.10 -1.05 5.06
N LYS A 32 -15.64 -1.47 3.87
CA LYS A 32 -15.38 -2.87 3.56
C LYS A 32 -14.32 -3.40 4.52
N LYS A 33 -14.60 -4.50 5.20
CA LYS A 33 -13.64 -5.10 6.15
C LYS A 33 -12.68 -6.05 5.45
N ASN A 34 -11.42 -6.04 5.88
CA ASN A 34 -10.44 -7.08 5.60
C ASN A 34 -10.73 -8.33 6.47
N LEU A 35 -9.88 -9.36 6.37
CA LEU A 35 -10.03 -10.59 7.16
C LEU A 35 -9.82 -10.40 8.67
N PHE A 36 -9.28 -9.24 9.07
CA PHE A 36 -9.06 -8.86 10.47
C PHE A 36 -10.23 -8.03 11.03
N GLY A 37 -11.31 -7.86 10.27
CA GLY A 37 -12.53 -7.20 10.72
C GLY A 37 -12.48 -5.67 10.69
N VAL A 38 -11.47 -5.07 10.07
CA VAL A 38 -11.28 -3.61 9.97
C VAL A 38 -11.12 -3.16 8.50
N PRO A 39 -11.48 -1.91 8.15
CA PRO A 39 -11.11 -1.35 6.86
C PRO A 39 -9.58 -1.21 6.71
N VAL A 40 -9.08 -1.28 5.48
CA VAL A 40 -7.64 -1.02 5.21
C VAL A 40 -7.33 0.44 5.53
N LYS A 41 -6.21 0.71 6.20
CA LYS A 41 -5.68 2.06 6.37
C LYS A 41 -4.80 2.44 5.19
N ILE A 42 -5.29 3.32 4.32
CA ILE A 42 -4.50 3.87 3.20
C ILE A 42 -3.65 5.04 3.69
N VAL A 43 -2.39 5.10 3.23
CA VAL A 43 -1.48 6.22 3.42
C VAL A 43 -0.86 6.58 2.07
N GLU A 44 -1.31 7.67 1.49
CA GLU A 44 -0.71 8.23 0.29
C GLU A 44 0.56 9.02 0.64
N MET A 45 1.66 8.66 -0.02
CA MET A 45 2.97 9.27 0.23
C MET A 45 3.31 10.28 -0.86
N GLN A 46 4.39 11.02 -0.67
CA GLN A 46 4.89 12.00 -1.63
C GLN A 46 5.66 11.38 -2.82
N SER A 47 6.06 10.11 -2.72
CA SER A 47 6.73 9.37 -3.79
C SER A 47 6.69 7.87 -3.53
N GLU A 48 7.04 7.07 -4.55
CA GLU A 48 7.14 5.61 -4.43
C GLU A 48 8.21 5.16 -3.42
N ALA A 49 9.28 5.93 -3.29
CA ALA A 49 10.29 5.72 -2.24
C ALA A 49 9.70 5.97 -0.84
N GLY A 50 8.87 7.00 -0.69
CA GLY A 50 8.12 7.25 0.55
C GLY A 50 7.15 6.12 0.87
N ALA A 51 6.39 5.66 -0.13
CA ALA A 51 5.49 4.51 0.01
C ALA A 51 6.25 3.24 0.42
N ALA A 52 7.44 3.01 -0.12
CA ALA A 52 8.28 1.89 0.29
C ALA A 52 8.77 2.01 1.75
N GLY A 53 9.14 3.22 2.20
CA GLY A 53 9.50 3.48 3.60
C GLY A 53 8.33 3.27 4.57
N THR A 54 7.12 3.69 4.19
CA THR A 54 5.90 3.43 4.97
C THR A 54 5.62 1.93 5.07
N VAL A 55 5.76 1.19 3.97
CA VAL A 55 5.62 -0.27 3.96
C VAL A 55 6.63 -0.92 4.89
N HIS A 56 7.89 -0.51 4.78
CA HIS A 56 8.98 -1.01 5.63
C HIS A 56 8.68 -0.81 7.12
N GLY A 57 8.39 0.44 7.53
CA GLY A 57 8.12 0.75 8.93
C GLY A 57 6.87 0.04 9.46
N SER A 58 5.81 -0.01 8.67
CA SER A 58 4.56 -0.68 9.05
C SER A 58 4.75 -2.19 9.26
N LEU A 59 5.50 -2.84 8.37
CA LEU A 59 5.89 -4.26 8.54
C LEU A 59 6.76 -4.48 9.78
N GLN A 60 7.71 -3.59 10.07
CA GLN A 60 8.53 -3.66 11.29
C GLN A 60 7.69 -3.56 12.57
N THR A 61 6.57 -2.84 12.54
CA THR A 61 5.64 -2.74 13.67
C THR A 61 4.63 -3.90 13.77
N GLY A 62 4.68 -4.85 12.83
CA GLY A 62 3.86 -6.07 12.86
C GLY A 62 2.53 -6.01 12.10
N ALA A 63 2.29 -4.98 11.29
CA ALA A 63 1.07 -4.85 10.49
C ALA A 63 1.25 -5.44 9.08
N LEU A 64 0.29 -6.24 8.61
CA LEU A 64 0.30 -6.76 7.25
C LEU A 64 0.08 -5.63 6.24
N THR A 65 1.14 -5.31 5.50
CA THR A 65 1.19 -4.07 4.71
C THR A 65 1.37 -4.39 3.23
N THR A 66 0.66 -3.65 2.37
CA THR A 66 0.75 -3.78 0.92
C THR A 66 1.09 -2.46 0.24
N THR A 67 1.48 -2.54 -1.03
CA THR A 67 1.70 -1.38 -1.91
C THR A 67 1.45 -1.80 -3.36
N TYR A 68 1.11 -0.83 -4.21
CA TYR A 68 0.88 -1.03 -5.64
C TYR A 68 1.81 -0.10 -6.41
N THR A 69 2.58 -0.63 -7.34
CA THR A 69 3.52 0.15 -8.15
C THR A 69 3.81 -0.54 -9.48
N ALA A 70 4.47 0.17 -10.39
CA ALA A 70 4.92 -0.34 -11.68
C ALA A 70 6.10 0.49 -12.20
N SER A 71 6.82 -0.03 -13.20
CA SER A 71 7.81 0.73 -13.99
C SER A 71 8.80 1.53 -13.13
N GLN A 72 8.93 2.85 -13.33
CA GLN A 72 9.82 3.72 -12.59
C GLN A 72 9.53 3.79 -11.09
N GLY A 73 8.27 3.55 -10.69
CA GLY A 73 7.91 3.51 -9.29
C GLY A 73 8.57 2.35 -8.55
N LEU A 74 8.64 1.18 -9.20
CA LEU A 74 9.31 0.01 -8.64
C LEU A 74 10.81 0.27 -8.42
N LEU A 75 11.47 0.98 -9.34
CA LEU A 75 12.88 1.33 -9.20
C LEU A 75 13.15 2.14 -7.93
N LEU A 76 12.23 3.04 -7.57
CA LEU A 76 12.34 3.86 -6.36
C LEU A 76 12.11 3.07 -5.06
N LYS A 77 11.53 1.86 -5.14
CA LYS A 77 11.33 0.98 -3.98
C LYS A 77 12.51 0.04 -3.72
N ILE A 78 13.36 -0.21 -4.72
CA ILE A 78 14.50 -1.14 -4.63
C ILE A 78 15.33 -0.94 -3.35
N PRO A 79 15.70 0.29 -2.93
CA PRO A 79 16.49 0.46 -1.70
C PRO A 79 15.81 -0.08 -0.44
N ASN A 80 14.49 0.05 -0.31
CA ASN A 80 13.73 -0.49 0.82
C ASN A 80 13.49 -1.99 0.68
N MET A 81 13.45 -2.55 -0.53
CA MET A 81 13.30 -4.01 -0.73
C MET A 81 14.50 -4.82 -0.22
N TYR A 82 15.66 -4.19 -0.02
CA TYR A 82 16.85 -4.81 0.57
C TYR A 82 16.93 -4.70 2.10
N LYS A 83 15.96 -4.05 2.73
CA LYS A 83 15.92 -3.85 4.18
C LYS A 83 15.00 -4.88 4.83
#